data_AF-A0AAU3G0R9-F1
#
_entry.id   AF-A0AAU3G0R9-F1
#
_cell.length_a   1.000
_cell.length_b   1.000
_cell.length_c   1.000
_cell.angle_alpha   90.00
_cell.angle_beta   90.00
_cell.angle_gamma   90.00
#
_symmetry.space_group_name_H-M   'P 1'
#
loop_
_entity.id
_entity.type
_entity.pdbx_description
1 polymer ?
#
loop_
_entity_poly.entity_id
_entity_poly.type
_entity_poly.pdbx_seq_one_letter_code
_entity_poly.pdbx_strand_id
1 'polypeptide(L)'
;MTLYPVADDVLFAPGGRVVIRTYGVASAASTEEDGARPVSYRTWVTGVRDQPRYWRWGHFEDARRGHHRVLEWLTGRGPQPQAVAG
;
A
#
# COMPACT_ATOMS: atom_id res chain seq x y z
N MET A 1 -3.08 -11.57 12.93
CA MET A 1 -3.27 -10.82 11.66
C MET A 1 -2.25 -11.36 10.68
N THR A 2 -2.68 -11.77 9.49
CA THR A 2 -1.79 -12.34 8.47
C THR A 2 -1.50 -11.28 7.40
N LEU A 3 -0.23 -11.10 7.05
CA LEU A 3 0.23 -10.19 6.00
C LEU A 3 0.62 -10.98 4.74
N TYR A 4 0.12 -10.54 3.59
CA TYR A 4 0.44 -11.10 2.28
C TYR A 4 1.26 -10.07 1.50
N PRO A 5 2.54 -10.33 1.16
CA PRO A 5 3.33 -9.39 0.38
C PRO A 5 2.75 -9.21 -1.02
N VAL A 6 2.69 -7.95 -1.46
CA VAL A 6 2.26 -7.58 -2.82
C VAL A 6 3.42 -6.95 -3.59
N ALA A 7 4.07 -5.94 -3.01
CA ALA A 7 5.20 -5.22 -3.60
C ALA A 7 6.00 -4.47 -2.52
N ASP A 8 7.30 -4.31 -2.72
CA ASP A 8 8.21 -3.53 -1.88
C ASP A 8 9.20 -2.81 -2.80
N ASP A 9 9.36 -1.51 -2.61
CA ASP A 9 10.27 -0.68 -3.38
C ASP A 9 10.99 0.33 -2.48
N VAL A 10 12.16 0.74 -2.94
CA VAL A 10 13.05 1.66 -2.22
C VAL A 10 13.54 2.74 -3.16
N LEU A 11 13.28 3.99 -2.80
CA LEU A 11 13.79 5.16 -3.51
C LEU A 11 14.86 5.86 -2.67
N PHE A 12 15.90 6.32 -3.34
CA PHE A 12 16.95 7.13 -2.73
C PHE A 12 16.77 8.59 -3.16
N ALA A 13 16.54 9.47 -2.19
CA ALA A 13 16.41 10.90 -2.39
C ALA A 13 17.52 11.64 -1.63
N PRO A 14 17.81 12.92 -1.95
CA PRO A 14 18.80 13.72 -1.22
C PRO A 14 18.56 13.81 0.29
N GLY A 15 17.33 13.57 0.75
CA GLY A 15 16.95 13.54 2.16
C GLY A 15 17.01 12.16 2.84
N GLY A 16 17.42 11.11 2.13
CA GLY A 16 17.49 9.74 2.65
C GLY A 16 16.68 8.73 1.83
N ARG A 17 16.38 7.60 2.47
CA ARG A 17 15.67 6.47 1.88
C ARG A 17 14.16 6.60 2.08
N VAL A 18 13.40 6.51 0.99
CA VAL A 18 11.94 6.35 1.02
C VAL A 18 11.62 4.87 0.76
N VAL A 19 10.79 4.27 1.61
CA VAL A 19 10.37 2.86 1.48
C VAL A 19 8.89 2.82 1.17
N ILE A 20 8.51 2.08 0.13
CA ILE A 20 7.13 1.88 -0.31
C ILE A 20 6.81 0.40 -0.16
N ARG A 21 5.74 0.10 0.57
CA ARG A 21 5.37 -1.28 0.91
C ARG A 21 3.91 -1.51 0.69
N THR A 22 3.56 -2.57 -0.03
CA THR A 22 2.18 -2.98 -0.25
C THR A 22 1.95 -4.40 0.26
N TYR A 23 0.91 -4.56 1.09
CA TYR A 23 0.51 -5.83 1.68
C TYR A 23 -1.01 -6.02 1.62
N GLY A 24 -1.45 -7.26 1.46
CA GLY A 24 -2.77 -7.71 1.86
C GLY A 24 -2.80 -8.00 3.36
N VAL A 25 -3.90 -7.66 4.03
CA VAL A 25 -4.13 -7.88 5.45
C VAL A 25 -5.41 -8.68 5.63
N ALA A 26 -5.31 -9.90 6.15
CA ALA A 26 -6.47 -10.67 6.58
C ALA A 26 -6.65 -10.55 8.10
N SER A 27 -7.88 -10.20 8.53
CA SER A 27 -8.26 -10.21 9.94
C SER A 27 -8.58 -11.62 10.40
N ALA A 28 -8.15 -11.98 11.61
CA ALA A 28 -8.43 -13.28 12.21
C ALA A 28 -9.89 -13.44 12.66
N ALA A 29 -10.69 -12.36 12.67
CA ALA A 29 -12.05 -12.34 13.18
C ALA A 29 -13.14 -12.80 12.19
N SER A 30 -12.76 -13.30 11.02
CA SER A 30 -13.73 -13.88 10.07
C SER A 30 -13.86 -15.37 10.35
N THR A 31 -14.91 -15.75 11.08
CA THR A 31 -15.35 -17.13 11.24
C THR A 31 -15.61 -17.71 9.85
N GLU A 32 -15.04 -18.87 9.60
CA GLU A 32 -15.12 -19.59 8.34
C GLU A 32 -16.55 -20.12 8.13
N GLU A 33 -17.42 -19.29 7.59
CA GLU A 33 -18.68 -19.72 6.95
C GLU A 33 -18.64 -19.23 5.49
N ASP A 34 -18.23 -20.13 4.62
CA ASP A 34 -18.50 -20.17 3.17
C ASP A 34 -18.01 -19.01 2.27
N GLY A 35 -16.95 -18.29 2.65
CA GLY A 35 -16.35 -17.27 1.80
C GLY A 35 -14.88 -17.00 2.09
N ALA A 36 -14.09 -16.76 1.04
CA ALA A 36 -12.70 -16.36 1.18
C ALA A 36 -12.56 -15.19 2.17
N ARG A 37 -11.67 -15.32 3.16
CA ARG A 37 -11.47 -14.28 4.19
C ARG A 37 -11.27 -12.91 3.52
N PRO A 38 -12.00 -11.87 3.93
CA PRO A 38 -11.85 -10.55 3.33
C PRO A 38 -10.43 -10.03 3.59
N VAL A 39 -9.66 -9.87 2.51
CA VAL A 39 -8.32 -9.28 2.54
C VAL A 39 -8.43 -7.80 2.17
N SER A 40 -8.00 -6.92 3.07
CA SER A 40 -7.84 -5.50 2.73
C SER A 40 -6.40 -5.24 2.33
N TYR A 41 -6.18 -4.52 1.23
CA TYR A 41 -4.83 -4.22 0.75
C TYR A 41 -4.41 -2.80 1.14
N ARG A 42 -3.12 -2.62 1.41
CA ARG A 42 -2.58 -1.40 2.00
C ARG A 42 -1.23 -1.05 1.40
N THR A 43 -1.02 0.21 1.04
CA THR A 43 0.31 0.75 0.72
C THR A 43 0.78 1.71 1.81
N TRP A 44 1.98 1.51 2.34
CA TRP A 44 2.67 2.35 3.33
C TRP A 44 3.91 2.97 2.70
N VAL A 45 4.05 4.29 2.86
CA VAL A 45 5.26 5.02 2.46
C VAL A 45 5.90 5.62 3.70
N THR A 46 7.17 5.30 3.95
CA THR A 46 7.97 5.83 5.06
C THR A 46 9.24 6.49 4.55
N GLY A 47 9.89 7.33 5.37
CA GLY A 47 11.10 8.06 4.99
C GLY A 47 10.86 9.34 4.20
N VAL A 48 9.59 9.72 4.00
CA VAL A 48 9.18 11.07 3.55
C VAL A 48 9.22 12.05 4.73
N ARG A 49 9.64 13.29 4.49
CA ARG A 49 9.97 14.28 5.53
C ARG A 49 8.81 14.66 6.46
N ASP A 50 7.58 14.72 5.93
CA ASP A 50 6.45 15.24 6.71
C ASP A 50 5.89 14.19 7.66
N GLN A 51 5.32 13.09 7.13
CA GLN A 51 4.70 11.99 7.86
C GLN A 51 4.60 10.75 6.96
N PRO A 52 4.54 9.53 7.52
CA PRO A 52 4.24 8.34 6.73
C PRO A 52 2.89 8.50 6.02
N ARG A 53 2.80 8.01 4.77
CA ARG A 53 1.58 8.10 3.96
C ARG A 53 0.98 6.73 3.70
N TYR A 54 -0.34 6.72 3.55
CA TYR A 54 -1.14 5.51 3.57
C TYR A 54 -2.22 5.50 2.49
N TRP A 55 -2.40 4.34 1.86
CA TRP A 55 -3.52 4.04 0.95
C TRP A 55 -4.14 2.69 1.27
N ARG A 56 -5.44 2.57 1.02
CA ARG A 56 -6.22 1.32 1.04
C ARG A 56 -6.64 0.96 -0.38
N TRP A 57 -6.69 -0.33 -0.66
CA TRP A 57 -7.18 -0.86 -1.93
C TRP A 57 -8.15 -2.02 -1.67
N GLY A 58 -9.23 -2.08 -2.45
CA GLY A 58 -10.27 -3.10 -2.31
C GLY A 58 -9.84 -4.47 -2.83
N HIS A 59 -9.00 -4.49 -3.87
CA HIS A 59 -8.60 -5.71 -4.57
C HIS A 59 -7.08 -5.79 -4.76
N PHE A 60 -6.58 -7.01 -5.05
CA PHE A 60 -5.16 -7.26 -5.25
C PHE A 60 -4.60 -6.50 -6.45
N GLU A 61 -5.32 -6.51 -7.57
CA GLU A 61 -4.94 -5.80 -8.80
C GLU A 61 -4.89 -4.29 -8.59
N ASP A 62 -5.82 -3.75 -7.81
CA ASP A 62 -5.82 -2.34 -7.43
C ASP A 62 -4.66 -1.99 -6.52
N ALA A 63 -4.28 -2.91 -5.61
CA ALA A 63 -3.10 -2.73 -4.77
C ALA A 63 -1.81 -2.71 -5.60
N ARG A 64 -1.68 -3.60 -6.58
CA ARG A 64 -0.53 -3.61 -7.50
C ARG A 64 -0.47 -2.33 -8.33
N ARG A 65 -1.57 -1.95 -8.99
CA ARG A 65 -1.61 -0.69 -9.76
C ARG A 65 -1.42 0.53 -8.88
N GLY A 66 -2.00 0.52 -7.69
CA GLY A 66 -1.88 1.56 -6.68
C GLY A 66 -0.43 1.76 -6.22
N HIS A 67 0.32 0.67 -6.03
CA HIS A 67 1.75 0.71 -5.74
C HIS A 67 2.53 1.46 -6.83
N HIS A 68 2.30 1.10 -8.10
CA HIS A 68 2.95 1.77 -9.23
C HIS A 68 2.60 3.27 -9.28
N ARG A 69 1.33 3.63 -9.06
CA ARG A 69 0.91 5.05 -9.01
C ARG A 69 1.58 5.81 -7.86
N VAL A 70 1.79 5.16 -6.71
CA VAL A 70 2.53 5.76 -5.58
C VAL A 70 3.99 6.02 -5.97
N LEU A 71 4.65 5.08 -6.67
CA LEU A 71 6.01 5.28 -7.19
C LEU A 71 6.08 6.42 -8.20
N GLU A 72 5.15 6.47 -9.16
CA GLU A 72 5.06 7.54 -10.14
C GLU A 72 4.88 8.90 -9.48
N TRP A 73 4.01 8.99 -8.48
CA TRP A 73 3.80 10.21 -7.72
C TRP A 73 5.05 10.65 -6.94
N LEU A 74 5.70 9.73 -6.21
CA LEU A 74 6.93 10.02 -5.46
C LEU A 74 8.09 10.45 -6.36
N THR A 75 8.09 10.01 -7.62
CA THR A 75 9.09 10.36 -8.62
C THR A 75 8.68 11.54 -9.51
N GLY A 76 7.53 12.19 -9.23
CA GLY A 76 7.04 13.33 -10.00
C GLY A 76 6.53 13.00 -11.41
N ARG A 77 6.31 11.72 -11.72
CA ARG A 77 5.85 11.23 -13.03
C ARG A 77 4.33 11.08 -13.13
N GLY A 78 3.62 11.18 -12.00
CA GLY A 78 2.18 10.99 -11.94
C GLY A 78 1.50 11.78 -10.83
N PRO A 79 0.16 11.90 -10.88
CA PRO A 79 -0.61 12.57 -9.85
C PRO A 79 -0.61 11.77 -8.54
N GLN A 80 -0.89 12.44 -7.42
CA GLN A 80 -1.07 11.76 -6.14
C GLN A 80 -2.23 10.76 -6.23
N PRO A 81 -2.04 9.48 -5.85
CA PRO A 81 -3.14 8.52 -5.85
C PRO A 81 -4.19 8.94 -4.81
N GLN A 82 -5.46 8.78 -5.13
CA GLN A 82 -6.54 9.04 -4.18
C GLN A 82 -6.43 8.05 -3.02
N ALA A 83 -6.31 8.58 -1.80
CA ALA A 83 -6.51 7.78 -0.60
C ALA A 83 -8.01 7.50 -0.48
N VAL A 84 -8.39 6.23 -0.32
CA VAL A 84 -9.76 5.91 0.09
C VAL A 84 -9.94 6.46 1.49
N ALA A 85 -10.86 7.44 1.66
CA ALA A 85 -11.18 8.02 2.95
C ALA A 85 -11.53 6.88 3.92
N GLY A 86 -10.89 6.90 5.08
CA GLY A 86 -10.84 5.78 6.02
C GLY A 86 -12.13 5.52 6.75
#